data_AF-A0A1G6N3N0-F1
#
_entry.id   AF-A0A1G6N3N0-F1
#
_cell.length_a   1.000
_cell.length_b   1.000
_cell.length_c   1.000
_cell.angle_alpha   90.00
_cell.angle_beta   90.00
_cell.angle_gamma   90.00
#
_symmetry.space_group_name_H-M   'P 1'
#
loop_
_entity.id
_entity.type
_entity.pdbx_description
1 polymer ?
#
loop_
_entity_poly.entity_id
_entity_poly.type
_entity_poly.pdbx_seq_one_letter_code
_entity_poly.pdbx_strand_id
1 'polypeptide(L)'
;MLGERNTFIPIDFSLLSSKKSIINGINKDIDKRSAGYNRRKEALQSAPEQLPGMIARSLSKGIQASYVLMDSWFTQQPLIKAIVDQGIDVIGMVKNSQQRYQVNGKMLSLKELYHRATPLPEKKGVLRVITTTMANGVAVKVVFVRNRNNKREWLAILSTDHSLSEQEIIQTYGIRWDIEVFFKTTKSLLRLQKEFQGRSYDSLISHTTIVFTRYIVLSWQNRCHNDNRTLGGVFYDLCDEMQALDWAVALQQLLELFHDALDKIGKRAQRLIKSQLSHWIAGLPTYIKAYMPDLRCES
;
A
#
# COMPACT_ATOMS: atom_id res chain seq x y z
N MET A 1 0.33 -14.35 7.42
CA MET A 1 -0.13 -12.95 7.59
C MET A 1 -0.75 -12.46 6.29
N LEU A 2 -2.09 -12.45 6.22
CA LEU A 2 -2.85 -11.82 5.15
C LEU A 2 -3.25 -10.42 5.62
N GLY A 3 -2.64 -9.39 5.02
CA GLY A 3 -3.10 -8.01 4.95
C GLY A 3 -3.64 -7.38 6.23
N GLU A 4 -2.80 -6.60 6.91
CA GLU A 4 -3.30 -5.39 7.58
C GLU A 4 -4.09 -4.58 6.55
N ARG A 5 -5.40 -4.45 6.72
CA ARG A 5 -6.20 -3.55 5.88
C ARG A 5 -5.97 -2.15 6.40
N ASN A 6 -4.88 -1.56 5.94
CA ASN A 6 -4.59 -0.16 6.19
C ASN A 6 -5.67 0.70 5.51
N THR A 7 -6.22 1.66 6.27
CA THR A 7 -7.15 2.63 5.69
C THR A 7 -6.32 3.74 5.09
N PHE A 8 -6.44 3.93 3.77
CA PHE A 8 -5.83 5.09 3.14
C PHE A 8 -6.53 6.37 3.64
N ILE A 9 -5.74 7.36 4.05
CA ILE A 9 -6.24 8.67 4.45
C ILE A 9 -5.43 9.73 3.69
N PRO A 10 -6.06 10.57 2.85
CA PRO A 10 -5.35 11.66 2.19
C PRO A 10 -5.06 12.79 3.19
N ILE A 11 -3.82 12.87 3.66
CA ILE A 11 -3.38 13.83 4.68
C ILE A 11 -3.07 15.22 4.10
N ASP A 12 -2.33 15.28 3.00
CA ASP A 12 -1.97 16.53 2.34
C ASP A 12 -1.98 16.34 0.82
N PHE A 13 -2.16 17.45 0.09
CA PHE A 13 -2.13 17.48 -1.36
C PHE A 13 -1.70 18.85 -1.87
N SER A 14 -1.28 18.86 -3.12
CA SER A 14 -0.91 20.08 -3.82
C SER A 14 -1.39 20.03 -5.27
N LEU A 15 -1.87 21.17 -5.74
CA LEU A 15 -2.27 21.38 -7.12
C LEU A 15 -1.19 22.22 -7.78
N LEU A 16 -0.40 21.58 -8.64
CA LEU A 16 0.73 22.20 -9.33
C LEU A 16 0.25 23.05 -10.51
N SER A 17 0.94 24.15 -10.74
CA SER A 17 0.77 25.04 -11.88
C SER A 17 2.11 25.22 -12.60
N SER A 18 2.05 25.31 -13.92
CA SER A 18 3.25 25.50 -14.73
C SER A 18 3.82 26.90 -14.51
N LYS A 19 5.13 27.00 -14.20
CA LYS A 19 5.86 28.28 -14.20
C LYS A 19 5.82 28.98 -15.57
N LYS A 20 5.65 28.22 -16.66
CA LYS A 20 5.64 28.73 -18.04
C LYS A 20 4.23 29.14 -18.53
N SER A 21 3.18 28.64 -17.89
CA SER A 21 1.79 28.86 -18.27
C SER A 21 0.92 28.93 -17.01
N ILE A 22 1.10 30.03 -16.27
CA ILE A 22 0.46 30.24 -14.97
C ILE A 22 -1.03 30.51 -15.19
N ILE A 23 -1.86 29.53 -14.85
CA ILE A 23 -3.31 29.69 -14.78
C ILE A 23 -3.64 30.13 -13.34
N ASN A 24 -4.13 31.37 -13.17
CA ASN A 24 -4.38 32.04 -11.87
C ASN A 24 -3.12 32.39 -11.07
N GLY A 25 -2.32 33.34 -11.56
CA GLY A 25 -1.16 33.85 -10.85
C GLY A 25 -1.49 34.44 -9.47
N ILE A 26 -0.45 34.61 -8.65
CA ILE A 26 -0.59 35.24 -7.34
C ILE A 26 -0.97 36.71 -7.55
N ASN A 27 -2.18 37.09 -7.13
CA ASN A 27 -2.58 38.49 -7.08
C ASN A 27 -1.72 39.21 -6.03
N LYS A 28 -1.19 40.40 -6.38
CA LYS A 28 -0.35 41.23 -5.50
C LYS A 28 -1.09 41.67 -4.23
N ASP A 29 -2.43 41.73 -4.28
CA ASP A 29 -3.27 42.20 -3.18
C ASP A 29 -3.59 41.12 -2.14
N ILE A 30 -3.18 39.86 -2.36
CA ILE A 30 -3.41 38.78 -1.40
C ILE A 30 -2.42 38.93 -0.23
N ASP A 31 -2.94 38.91 1.00
CA ASP A 31 -2.12 38.90 2.22
C ASP A 31 -1.15 37.71 2.19
N LYS A 32 0.15 38.00 2.29
CA LYS A 32 1.24 37.01 2.24
C LYS A 32 1.20 36.01 3.40
N ARG A 33 0.49 36.32 4.48
CA ARG A 33 0.28 35.43 5.63
C ARG A 33 -0.87 34.45 5.41
N SER A 34 -1.71 34.69 4.41
CA SER A 34 -2.89 33.85 4.15
C SER A 34 -2.49 32.46 3.63
N ALA A 35 -3.34 31.47 3.93
CA ALA A 35 -3.20 30.12 3.36
C ALA A 35 -3.27 30.14 1.82
N GLY A 36 -4.12 31.01 1.24
CA GLY A 36 -4.28 31.16 -0.20
C GLY A 36 -3.01 31.65 -0.91
N TYR A 37 -2.24 32.55 -0.29
CA TYR A 37 -0.94 32.98 -0.80
C TYR A 37 0.08 31.83 -0.74
N ASN A 38 0.19 31.17 0.42
CA ASN A 38 1.15 30.08 0.63
C ASN A 38 0.90 28.91 -0.34
N ARG A 39 -0.36 28.50 -0.53
CA ARG A 39 -0.72 27.43 -1.47
C ARG A 39 -0.39 27.77 -2.92
N ARG A 40 -0.54 29.03 -3.36
CA ARG A 40 -0.12 29.44 -4.71
C ARG A 40 1.39 29.51 -4.88
N LYS A 41 2.13 29.91 -3.84
CA LYS A 41 3.59 29.86 -3.85
C LYS A 41 4.06 28.41 -4.00
N GLU A 42 3.44 27.50 -3.24
CA GLU A 42 3.65 26.06 -3.40
C GLU A 42 3.33 25.64 -4.83
N ALA A 43 2.16 25.96 -5.38
CA ALA A 43 1.74 25.54 -6.73
C ALA A 43 2.77 25.77 -7.84
N LEU A 44 3.65 26.76 -7.70
CA LEU A 44 4.70 27.07 -8.68
C LEU A 44 5.95 26.19 -8.52
N GLN A 45 6.11 25.45 -7.43
CA GLN A 45 7.19 24.48 -7.22
C GLN A 45 6.93 23.19 -8.01
N SER A 46 8.00 22.47 -8.33
CA SER A 46 7.89 21.11 -8.87
C SER A 46 7.46 20.11 -7.79
N ALA A 47 6.92 18.96 -8.21
CA ALA A 47 6.48 17.92 -7.27
C ALA A 47 7.60 17.48 -6.29
N PRO A 48 8.85 17.21 -6.73
CA PRO A 48 9.92 16.83 -5.81
C PRO A 48 10.30 17.93 -4.82
N GLU A 49 10.20 19.21 -5.19
CA GLU A 49 10.50 20.33 -4.30
C GLU A 49 9.48 20.47 -3.15
N GLN A 50 8.23 20.06 -3.38
CA GLN A 50 7.15 20.21 -2.38
C GLN A 50 7.12 19.08 -1.35
N LEU A 51 7.44 17.85 -1.77
CA LEU A 51 7.25 16.64 -0.97
C LEU A 51 7.93 16.73 0.41
N PRO A 52 9.19 17.20 0.55
CA PRO A 52 9.81 17.35 1.86
C PRO A 52 9.02 18.27 2.80
N GLY A 53 8.46 19.37 2.29
CA GLY A 53 7.65 20.29 3.07
C GLY A 53 6.29 19.70 3.49
N MET A 54 5.65 18.92 2.61
CA MET A 54 4.40 18.22 2.92
C MET A 54 4.60 17.17 4.03
N ILE A 55 5.71 16.43 3.97
CA ILE A 55 6.09 15.45 4.99
C ILE A 55 6.35 16.16 6.32
N ALA A 56 7.23 17.16 6.35
CA ALA A 56 7.55 17.93 7.56
C ALA A 56 6.30 18.50 8.24
N ARG A 57 5.35 19.06 7.47
CA ARG A 57 4.08 19.54 8.01
C ARG A 57 3.27 18.43 8.66
N SER A 58 3.14 17.29 7.99
CA SER A 58 2.38 16.14 8.50
C SER A 58 2.95 15.65 9.84
N LEU A 59 4.28 15.50 9.92
CA LEU A 59 4.97 15.10 11.15
C LEU A 59 4.81 16.13 12.26
N SER A 60 4.94 17.43 11.96
CA SER A 60 4.76 18.51 12.94
C SER A 60 3.35 18.56 13.53
N LYS A 61 2.37 17.94 12.88
CA LYS A 61 0.98 17.80 13.34
C LYS A 61 0.73 16.51 14.12
N GLY A 62 1.77 15.76 14.45
CA GLY A 62 1.69 14.54 15.26
C GLY A 62 1.38 13.27 14.48
N ILE A 63 1.40 13.33 13.14
CA ILE A 63 1.27 12.12 12.33
C ILE A 63 2.58 11.35 12.41
N GLN A 64 2.52 10.10 12.84
CA GLN A 64 3.66 9.20 12.89
C GLN A 64 3.71 8.35 11.63
N ALA A 65 4.91 8.13 11.10
CA ALA A 65 5.12 7.29 9.93
C ALA A 65 6.47 6.58 10.05
N SER A 66 6.49 5.27 9.77
CA SER A 66 7.73 4.50 9.68
C SER A 66 8.41 4.68 8.32
N TYR A 67 7.62 4.81 7.25
CA TYR A 67 8.14 4.85 5.88
C TYR A 67 7.41 5.86 5.01
N VAL A 68 8.13 6.44 4.05
CA VAL A 68 7.57 7.11 2.88
C VAL A 68 7.65 6.16 1.68
N LEU A 69 6.48 5.83 1.12
CA LEU A 69 6.37 4.95 -0.06
C LEU A 69 6.30 5.78 -1.35
N MET A 70 7.21 5.52 -2.28
CA MET A 70 7.33 6.33 -3.50
C MET A 70 7.26 5.51 -4.79
N ASP A 71 6.51 6.02 -5.78
CA ASP A 71 6.62 5.51 -7.13
C ASP A 71 7.96 5.89 -7.77
N SER A 72 8.34 5.12 -8.80
CA SER A 72 9.54 5.27 -9.62
C SER A 72 9.82 6.66 -10.18
N TRP A 73 8.81 7.52 -10.34
CA TRP A 73 9.00 8.90 -10.76
C TRP A 73 9.65 9.79 -9.67
N PHE A 74 9.49 9.43 -8.40
CA PHE A 74 9.95 10.20 -7.25
C PHE A 74 11.23 9.64 -6.61
N THR A 75 11.63 8.41 -6.93
CA THR A 75 12.79 7.72 -6.34
C THR A 75 14.12 8.24 -6.88
N GLN A 76 14.41 9.51 -6.63
CA GLN A 76 15.58 10.27 -7.06
C GLN A 76 16.47 10.61 -5.86
N GLN A 77 17.79 10.56 -6.04
CA GLN A 77 18.74 10.75 -4.92
C GLN A 77 18.47 12.01 -4.06
N PRO A 78 18.29 13.22 -4.64
CA PRO A 78 18.12 14.42 -3.83
C PRO A 78 16.87 14.37 -2.94
N LEU A 79 15.76 13.85 -3.48
CA LEU A 79 14.51 13.73 -2.74
C LEU A 79 14.61 12.68 -1.63
N ILE A 80 15.21 11.52 -1.92
CA ILE A 80 15.42 10.48 -0.90
C ILE A 80 16.25 11.04 0.27
N LYS A 81 17.35 11.74 -0.01
CA LYS A 81 18.19 12.37 1.02
C LYS A 81 17.40 13.38 1.86
N ALA A 82 16.61 14.24 1.21
CA ALA A 82 15.80 15.24 1.90
C ALA A 82 14.70 14.64 2.81
N ILE A 83 14.25 13.41 2.54
CA ILE A 83 13.29 12.69 3.39
C ILE A 83 14.02 11.97 4.52
N VAL A 84 15.12 11.27 4.22
CA VAL A 84 15.93 10.58 5.23
C VAL A 84 16.48 11.57 6.27
N ASP A 85 16.86 12.78 5.85
CA ASP A 85 17.32 13.85 6.76
C ASP A 85 16.23 14.36 7.72
N GLN A 86 14.96 14.06 7.44
CA GLN A 86 13.84 14.30 8.37
C GLN A 86 13.60 13.14 9.34
N GLY A 87 14.42 12.09 9.28
CA GLY A 87 14.36 10.95 10.19
C GLY A 87 13.33 9.88 9.78
N ILE A 88 12.96 9.80 8.49
CA ILE A 88 12.02 8.78 7.99
C ILE A 88 12.64 8.00 6.86
N ASP A 89 12.47 6.69 6.90
CA ASP A 89 12.93 5.79 5.85
C ASP A 89 12.07 5.84 4.60
N VAL A 90 12.69 5.59 3.45
CA VAL A 90 12.07 5.60 2.15
C VAL A 90 12.06 4.20 1.56
N ILE A 91 10.91 3.77 1.07
CA ILE A 91 10.78 2.57 0.24
C ILE A 91 10.19 2.97 -1.12
N GLY A 92 10.92 2.73 -2.20
CA GLY A 92 10.51 3.19 -3.52
C GLY A 92 10.94 2.27 -4.65
N MET A 93 10.13 2.18 -5.69
CA MET A 93 10.56 1.51 -6.92
C MET A 93 11.62 2.37 -7.61
N VAL A 94 12.63 1.75 -8.20
CA VAL A 94 13.68 2.46 -8.94
C VAL A 94 13.61 2.12 -10.42
N LYS A 95 13.67 3.17 -11.25
CA LYS A 95 13.86 3.04 -12.70
C LYS A 95 15.33 3.10 -13.06
N ASN A 96 15.70 2.38 -14.12
CA ASN A 96 17.01 2.53 -14.72
C ASN A 96 17.15 3.96 -15.28
N SER A 97 17.89 4.80 -14.58
CA SER A 97 18.09 6.22 -14.87
C SER A 97 19.58 6.57 -14.79
N GLN A 98 19.92 7.87 -14.77
CA GLN A 98 21.30 8.33 -14.54
C GLN A 98 21.75 8.17 -13.07
N GLN A 99 20.88 7.69 -12.17
CA GLN A 99 21.21 7.41 -10.78
C GLN A 99 22.35 6.39 -10.67
N ARG A 100 23.30 6.67 -9.77
CA ARG A 100 24.51 5.86 -9.56
C ARG A 100 24.62 5.38 -8.12
N TYR A 101 25.22 4.20 -7.96
CA TYR A 101 25.41 3.49 -6.70
C TYR A 101 26.89 3.17 -6.51
N GLN A 102 27.40 3.40 -5.32
CA GLN A 102 28.79 3.18 -4.97
C GLN A 102 28.98 1.76 -4.41
N VAL A 103 29.73 0.93 -5.14
CA VAL A 103 30.11 -0.42 -4.71
C VAL A 103 31.63 -0.56 -4.85
N ASN A 104 32.33 -0.82 -3.75
CA ASN A 104 33.79 -0.97 -3.69
C ASN A 104 34.53 0.18 -4.41
N GLY A 105 34.11 1.44 -4.17
CA GLY A 105 34.71 2.62 -4.77
C GLY A 105 34.34 2.89 -6.24
N LYS A 106 33.53 2.05 -6.88
CA LYS A 106 33.05 2.24 -8.26
C LYS A 106 31.60 2.72 -8.29
N MET A 107 31.29 3.64 -9.22
CA MET A 107 29.94 4.12 -9.48
C MET A 107 29.25 3.26 -10.54
N LEU A 108 28.19 2.55 -10.14
CA LEU A 108 27.44 1.61 -10.96
C LEU A 108 26.05 2.15 -11.29
N SER A 109 25.56 1.89 -12.49
CA SER A 109 24.15 2.02 -12.87
C SER A 109 23.30 0.93 -12.22
N LEU A 110 21.97 1.06 -12.28
CA LEU A 110 21.05 0.05 -11.76
C LEU A 110 21.23 -1.33 -12.44
N LYS A 111 21.54 -1.34 -13.75
CA LYS A 111 21.81 -2.58 -14.50
C LYS A 111 23.10 -3.26 -14.05
N GLU A 112 24.18 -2.49 -13.89
CA GLU A 112 25.45 -3.02 -13.36
C GLU A 112 25.29 -3.51 -11.92
N LEU A 113 24.50 -2.80 -11.12
CA LEU A 113 24.16 -3.16 -9.76
C LEU A 113 23.43 -4.52 -9.69
N TYR A 114 22.48 -4.77 -10.61
CA TYR A 114 21.83 -6.08 -10.73
C TYR A 114 22.83 -7.22 -10.94
N HIS A 115 23.82 -7.05 -11.82
CA HIS A 115 24.82 -8.08 -12.07
C HIS A 115 25.76 -8.31 -10.88
N ARG A 116 26.00 -7.28 -10.06
CA ARG A 116 26.83 -7.36 -8.86
C ARG A 116 26.08 -7.93 -7.65
N ALA A 117 24.75 -7.84 -7.64
CA ALA A 117 23.90 -8.26 -6.54
C ALA A 117 23.90 -9.78 -6.32
N THR A 118 23.78 -10.18 -5.05
CA THR A 118 23.77 -11.58 -4.63
C THR A 118 22.50 -12.27 -5.13
N PRO A 119 22.61 -13.39 -5.87
CA PRO A 119 21.44 -14.16 -6.28
C PRO A 119 20.79 -14.85 -5.09
N LEU A 120 19.45 -14.86 -5.08
CA LEU A 120 18.66 -15.55 -4.07
C LEU A 120 17.93 -16.75 -4.70
N PRO A 121 17.68 -17.83 -3.94
CA PRO A 121 16.87 -18.95 -4.43
C PRO A 121 15.48 -18.48 -4.87
N GLU A 122 14.98 -18.95 -6.02
CA GLU A 122 13.73 -18.46 -6.64
C GLU A 122 12.43 -18.70 -5.84
N LYS A 123 12.50 -19.22 -4.61
CA LYS A 123 11.33 -19.68 -3.84
C LYS A 123 10.30 -18.58 -3.52
N LYS A 124 10.58 -17.28 -3.75
CA LYS A 124 9.67 -16.18 -3.38
C LYS A 124 9.65 -14.97 -4.34
N GLY A 125 10.03 -15.16 -5.61
CA GLY A 125 9.95 -14.09 -6.64
C GLY A 125 10.99 -12.96 -6.52
N VAL A 126 11.89 -13.03 -5.53
CA VAL A 126 13.09 -12.20 -5.43
C VAL A 126 14.20 -12.86 -6.22
N LEU A 127 14.88 -12.07 -7.06
CA LEU A 127 15.97 -12.53 -7.91
C LEU A 127 17.32 -12.27 -7.27
N ARG A 128 17.53 -11.03 -6.80
CA ARG A 128 18.82 -10.58 -6.25
C ARG A 128 18.64 -9.51 -5.19
N VAL A 129 19.62 -9.37 -4.32
CA VAL A 129 19.69 -8.31 -3.31
C VAL A 129 21.10 -7.74 -3.20
N ILE A 130 21.21 -6.45 -2.89
CA ILE A 130 22.48 -5.80 -2.61
C ILE A 130 22.29 -4.60 -1.67
N THR A 131 23.21 -4.48 -0.71
CA THR A 131 23.36 -3.31 0.13
C THR A 131 24.49 -2.44 -0.41
N THR A 132 24.23 -1.15 -0.58
CA THR A 132 25.15 -0.19 -1.21
C THR A 132 24.86 1.22 -0.73
N THR A 133 25.61 2.21 -1.23
CA THR A 133 25.42 3.63 -0.92
C THR A 133 25.14 4.37 -2.21
N MET A 134 24.19 5.30 -2.20
CA MET A 134 23.93 6.19 -3.32
C MET A 134 25.03 7.25 -3.43
N ALA A 135 25.18 7.91 -4.59
CA ALA A 135 26.26 8.89 -4.79
C ALA A 135 26.21 10.09 -3.82
N ASN A 136 25.04 10.37 -3.25
CA ASN A 136 24.83 11.40 -2.22
C ASN A 136 25.02 10.90 -0.77
N GLY A 137 25.55 9.69 -0.58
CA GLY A 137 25.89 9.14 0.74
C GLY A 137 24.75 8.37 1.44
N VAL A 138 23.55 8.30 0.87
CA VAL A 138 22.45 7.54 1.49
C VAL A 138 22.70 6.03 1.35
N ALA A 139 22.78 5.31 2.46
CA ALA A 139 22.88 3.86 2.47
C ALA A 139 21.53 3.24 2.09
N VAL A 140 21.53 2.25 1.18
CA VAL A 140 20.32 1.63 0.65
C VAL A 140 20.46 0.13 0.45
N LYS A 141 19.35 -0.59 0.66
CA LYS A 141 19.17 -2.00 0.29
C LYS A 141 18.31 -2.04 -0.97
N VAL A 142 18.82 -2.64 -2.04
CA VAL A 142 18.11 -2.77 -3.32
C VAL A 142 17.74 -4.23 -3.54
N VAL A 143 16.44 -4.46 -3.72
CA VAL A 143 15.82 -5.77 -3.94
C VAL A 143 15.33 -5.84 -5.38
N PHE A 144 15.86 -6.81 -6.13
CA PHE A 144 15.45 -7.07 -7.51
C PHE A 144 14.42 -8.20 -7.52
N VAL A 145 13.24 -7.93 -8.08
CA VAL A 145 12.12 -8.87 -8.11
C VAL A 145 11.71 -9.19 -9.54
N ARG A 146 11.16 -10.38 -9.76
CA ARG A 146 10.65 -10.78 -11.07
C ARG A 146 9.46 -9.89 -11.45
N ASN A 147 9.49 -9.30 -12.65
CA ASN A 147 8.32 -8.61 -13.18
C ASN A 147 7.24 -9.64 -13.55
N ARG A 148 6.06 -9.54 -12.90
CA ARG A 148 4.93 -10.44 -13.15
C ARG A 148 4.31 -10.23 -14.53
N ASN A 149 4.34 -9.00 -15.04
CA ASN A 149 3.78 -8.64 -16.35
C ASN A 149 4.70 -9.04 -17.50
N ASN A 150 6.02 -9.02 -17.26
CA ASN A 150 7.01 -9.45 -18.24
C ASN A 150 8.13 -10.26 -17.56
N LYS A 151 8.03 -11.60 -17.60
CA LYS A 151 8.98 -12.49 -16.89
C LYS A 151 10.44 -12.37 -17.35
N ARG A 152 10.71 -11.75 -18.50
CA ARG A 152 12.07 -11.47 -18.99
C ARG A 152 12.71 -10.25 -18.33
N GLU A 153 11.92 -9.43 -17.66
CA GLU A 153 12.35 -8.23 -16.97
C GLU A 153 12.33 -8.41 -15.45
N TRP A 154 13.08 -7.54 -14.79
CA TRP A 154 13.07 -7.39 -13.34
C TRP A 154 12.63 -5.98 -12.98
N LEU A 155 12.08 -5.84 -11.77
CA LEU A 155 11.83 -4.56 -11.11
C LEU A 155 12.81 -4.41 -9.95
N ALA A 156 13.18 -3.17 -9.60
CA ALA A 156 13.99 -2.88 -8.43
C ALA A 156 13.19 -2.06 -7.43
N ILE A 157 13.21 -2.49 -6.17
CA ILE A 157 12.67 -1.75 -5.03
C ILE A 157 13.85 -1.42 -4.12
N LEU A 158 13.94 -0.17 -3.71
CA LEU A 158 14.97 0.36 -2.82
C LEU A 158 14.34 0.66 -1.46
N SER A 159 15.05 0.29 -0.40
CA SER A 159 14.77 0.69 0.98
C SER A 159 15.98 1.42 1.56
N THR A 160 15.75 2.48 2.35
CA THR A 160 16.80 3.08 3.19
C THR A 160 16.91 2.40 4.55
N ASP A 161 15.88 1.66 4.97
CA ASP A 161 15.92 0.78 6.14
C ASP A 161 16.56 -0.55 5.75
N HIS A 162 17.67 -0.87 6.42
CA HIS A 162 18.46 -2.09 6.21
C HIS A 162 18.03 -3.24 7.11
N SER A 163 17.25 -2.95 8.16
CA SER A 163 16.75 -3.96 9.11
C SER A 163 15.72 -4.88 8.48
N LEU A 164 14.98 -4.38 7.47
CA LEU A 164 13.95 -5.14 6.77
C LEU A 164 14.52 -6.27 5.90
N SER A 165 13.84 -7.41 5.93
CA SER A 165 14.03 -8.49 4.97
C SER A 165 13.50 -8.10 3.59
N GLU A 166 13.93 -8.83 2.56
CA GLU A 166 13.50 -8.58 1.18
C GLU A 166 11.99 -8.72 1.02
N GLN A 167 11.37 -9.64 1.78
CA GLN A 167 9.93 -9.86 1.75
C GLN A 167 9.17 -8.72 2.41
N GLU A 168 9.64 -8.20 3.55
CA GLU A 168 9.03 -7.05 4.21
C GLU A 168 9.09 -5.82 3.32
N ILE A 169 10.23 -5.55 2.66
CA ILE A 169 10.34 -4.44 1.70
C ILE A 169 9.28 -4.56 0.59
N ILE A 170 9.09 -5.75 0.02
CA ILE A 170 8.11 -5.98 -1.05
C ILE A 170 6.68 -5.84 -0.53
N GLN A 171 6.38 -6.39 0.63
CA GLN A 171 5.05 -6.34 1.25
C GLN A 171 4.68 -4.90 1.62
N THR A 172 5.57 -4.19 2.30
CA THR A 172 5.38 -2.78 2.68
C THR A 172 5.22 -1.91 1.44
N TYR A 173 6.02 -2.12 0.39
CA TYR A 173 5.85 -1.38 -0.86
C TYR A 173 4.50 -1.67 -1.55
N GLY A 174 3.92 -2.86 -1.33
CA GLY A 174 2.60 -3.23 -1.82
C GLY A 174 1.47 -2.31 -1.33
N ILE A 175 1.59 -1.75 -0.12
CA ILE A 175 0.61 -0.81 0.47
C ILE A 175 0.43 0.43 -0.41
N ARG A 176 1.46 0.84 -1.16
CA ARG A 176 1.39 1.98 -2.09
C ARG A 176 0.22 1.87 -3.09
N TRP A 177 -0.22 0.66 -3.44
CA TRP A 177 -1.36 0.47 -4.35
C TRP A 177 -2.66 1.14 -3.86
N ASP A 178 -2.78 1.36 -2.54
CA ASP A 178 -3.95 2.01 -1.95
C ASP A 178 -4.19 3.42 -2.49
N ILE A 179 -3.13 4.15 -2.89
CA ILE A 179 -3.28 5.47 -3.51
C ILE A 179 -3.99 5.39 -4.88
N GLU A 180 -3.81 4.29 -5.61
CA GLU A 180 -4.47 4.08 -6.90
C GLU A 180 -5.95 3.76 -6.69
N VAL A 181 -6.27 2.96 -5.67
CA VAL A 181 -7.64 2.70 -5.25
C VAL A 181 -8.32 3.98 -4.80
N PHE A 182 -7.65 4.80 -3.99
CA PHE A 182 -8.11 6.12 -3.58
C PHE A 182 -8.42 7.02 -4.79
N PHE A 183 -7.48 7.17 -5.73
CA PHE A 183 -7.70 8.01 -6.91
C PHE A 183 -8.77 7.46 -7.84
N LYS A 184 -8.93 6.14 -7.94
CA LYS A 184 -10.03 5.52 -8.67
C LYS A 184 -11.36 5.92 -8.05
N THR A 185 -11.52 5.73 -6.74
CA THR A 185 -12.74 6.03 -5.99
C THR A 185 -13.09 7.52 -6.03
N THR A 186 -12.13 8.41 -5.77
CA THR A 186 -12.38 9.85 -5.74
C THR A 186 -12.79 10.39 -7.12
N LYS A 187 -12.17 9.90 -8.21
CA LYS A 187 -12.52 10.32 -9.56
C LYS A 187 -13.84 9.74 -10.06
N SER A 188 -14.11 8.46 -9.81
CA SER A 188 -15.30 7.80 -10.36
C SER A 188 -16.55 8.05 -9.53
N LEU A 189 -16.46 7.95 -8.19
CA LEU A 189 -17.61 7.99 -7.29
C LEU A 189 -17.77 9.36 -6.63
N LEU A 190 -16.67 10.03 -6.28
CA LEU A 190 -16.71 11.33 -5.59
C LEU A 190 -16.48 12.52 -6.51
N ARG A 191 -16.51 12.28 -7.84
CA ARG A 191 -16.51 13.32 -8.88
C ARG A 191 -15.36 14.33 -8.75
N LEU A 192 -14.18 13.89 -8.29
CA LEU A 192 -12.97 14.70 -8.32
C LEU A 192 -12.75 15.27 -9.74
N GLN A 193 -12.56 16.59 -9.85
CA GLN A 193 -12.46 17.36 -11.11
C GLN A 193 -13.71 17.39 -12.01
N LYS A 194 -14.78 16.66 -11.69
CA LYS A 194 -15.99 16.55 -12.55
C LYS A 194 -17.22 17.21 -11.95
N GLU A 195 -17.34 17.26 -10.62
CA GLU A 195 -18.51 17.82 -9.93
C GLU A 195 -18.66 19.32 -10.17
N PHE A 196 -17.53 20.01 -10.29
CA PHE A 196 -17.47 21.47 -10.29
C PHE A 196 -16.46 21.97 -11.33
N GLN A 197 -16.84 23.00 -12.09
CA GLN A 197 -16.09 23.55 -13.23
C GLN A 197 -15.52 24.96 -12.96
N GLY A 198 -15.40 25.38 -11.70
CA GLY A 198 -14.84 26.68 -11.39
C GLY A 198 -13.34 26.75 -11.70
N ARG A 199 -12.93 27.95 -12.12
CA ARG A 199 -11.62 28.17 -12.72
C ARG A 199 -10.62 28.84 -11.79
N SER A 200 -11.02 29.27 -10.59
CA SER A 200 -10.10 29.88 -9.62
C SER A 200 -9.31 28.82 -8.86
N TYR A 201 -8.04 29.13 -8.54
CA TYR A 201 -7.18 28.22 -7.78
C TYR A 201 -7.78 27.86 -6.41
N ASP A 202 -8.34 28.84 -5.70
CA ASP A 202 -8.98 28.60 -4.40
C ASP A 202 -10.15 27.63 -4.53
N SER A 203 -10.96 27.77 -5.57
CA SER A 203 -12.10 26.87 -5.76
C SER A 203 -11.67 25.44 -6.08
N LEU A 204 -10.53 25.25 -6.76
CA LEU A 204 -9.95 23.92 -6.99
C LEU A 204 -9.43 23.30 -5.69
N ILE A 205 -8.80 24.10 -4.82
CA ILE A 205 -8.36 23.67 -3.50
C ILE A 205 -9.56 23.28 -2.63
N SER A 206 -10.60 24.12 -2.56
CA SER A 206 -11.82 23.84 -1.81
C SER A 206 -12.51 22.57 -2.30
N HIS A 207 -12.68 22.43 -3.62
CA HIS A 207 -13.27 21.22 -4.22
C HIS A 207 -12.49 19.96 -3.85
N THR A 208 -11.17 19.98 -4.03
CA THR A 208 -10.32 18.83 -3.71
C THR A 208 -10.40 18.48 -2.22
N THR A 209 -10.42 19.47 -1.35
CA THR A 209 -10.54 19.29 0.11
C THR A 209 -11.88 18.65 0.48
N ILE A 210 -12.99 19.10 -0.12
CA ILE A 210 -14.32 18.52 0.12
C ILE A 210 -14.37 17.06 -0.33
N VAL A 211 -13.85 16.77 -1.52
CA VAL A 211 -13.81 15.39 -2.05
C VAL A 211 -12.95 14.49 -1.16
N PHE A 212 -11.80 14.97 -0.69
CA PHE A 212 -10.92 14.20 0.20
C PHE A 212 -11.56 13.99 1.57
N THR A 213 -12.23 15.00 2.12
CA THR A 213 -12.99 14.89 3.38
C THR A 213 -14.12 13.88 3.27
N ARG A 214 -14.89 13.90 2.17
CA ARG A 214 -15.92 12.88 1.87
C ARG A 214 -15.32 11.48 1.83
N TYR A 215 -14.17 11.32 1.18
CA TYR A 215 -13.47 10.04 1.16
C TYR A 215 -13.08 9.58 2.57
N ILE A 216 -12.53 10.47 3.41
CA ILE A 216 -12.15 10.13 4.79
C ILE A 216 -13.36 9.62 5.58
N VAL A 217 -14.49 10.33 5.53
CA VAL A 217 -15.72 9.93 6.24
C VAL A 217 -16.22 8.57 5.75
N LEU A 218 -16.26 8.36 4.42
CA LEU A 218 -16.71 7.09 3.84
C LEU A 218 -15.76 5.93 4.15
N SER A 219 -14.45 6.17 4.09
CA SER A 219 -13.43 5.17 4.44
C SER A 219 -13.50 4.79 5.92
N TRP A 220 -13.70 5.78 6.80
CA TRP A 220 -13.95 5.54 8.23
C TRP A 220 -15.23 4.73 8.44
N GLN A 221 -16.35 5.12 7.82
CA GLN A 221 -17.63 4.40 7.94
C GLN A 221 -17.49 2.96 7.46
N ASN A 222 -16.85 2.76 6.30
CA ASN A 222 -16.57 1.45 5.75
C ASN A 222 -15.70 0.61 6.70
N ARG A 223 -14.69 1.21 7.34
CA ARG A 223 -13.88 0.51 8.35
C ARG A 223 -14.75 0.08 9.54
N CYS A 224 -15.56 0.97 10.09
CA CYS A 224 -16.42 0.65 11.23
C CYS A 224 -17.42 -0.49 10.95
N HIS A 225 -17.89 -0.63 9.70
CA HIS A 225 -18.89 -1.64 9.34
C HIS A 225 -18.30 -2.94 8.77
N ASN A 226 -17.14 -2.88 8.12
CA ASN A 226 -16.58 -4.01 7.35
C ASN A 226 -15.21 -4.49 7.83
N ASP A 227 -14.57 -3.80 8.79
CA ASP A 227 -13.32 -4.25 9.39
C ASP A 227 -13.63 -4.99 10.69
N ASN A 228 -13.66 -6.33 10.61
CA ASN A 228 -13.86 -7.18 11.79
C ASN A 228 -12.81 -6.95 12.89
N ARG A 229 -11.70 -6.25 12.65
CA ARG A 229 -10.64 -5.98 13.65
C ARG A 229 -11.04 -5.02 14.77
N THR A 230 -12.11 -4.23 14.63
CA THR A 230 -12.59 -3.39 15.76
C THR A 230 -13.11 -4.23 16.94
N LEU A 231 -13.55 -5.47 16.69
CA LEU A 231 -13.80 -6.53 17.70
C LEU A 231 -12.73 -7.64 17.65
N GLY A 232 -12.12 -7.82 16.48
CA GLY A 232 -11.21 -8.90 16.15
C GLY A 232 -9.75 -8.62 16.47
N GLY A 233 -9.35 -7.43 16.96
CA GLY A 233 -8.00 -7.19 17.49
C GLY A 233 -7.73 -8.06 18.71
N VAL A 234 -8.68 -8.13 19.65
CA VAL A 234 -8.64 -9.06 20.79
C VAL A 234 -8.63 -10.51 20.33
N PHE A 235 -9.38 -10.83 19.26
CA PHE A 235 -9.43 -12.17 18.67
C PHE A 235 -8.14 -12.51 17.89
N TYR A 236 -7.48 -11.53 17.27
CA TYR A 236 -6.23 -11.70 16.54
C TYR A 236 -5.05 -11.81 17.50
N ASP A 237 -5.04 -11.06 18.60
CA ASP A 237 -4.03 -11.22 19.65
C ASP A 237 -4.15 -12.61 20.31
N LEU A 238 -5.37 -13.17 20.39
CA LEU A 238 -5.62 -14.57 20.77
C LEU A 238 -5.30 -15.58 19.65
N CYS A 239 -5.45 -15.20 18.37
CA CYS A 239 -5.19 -16.09 17.23
C CYS A 239 -3.74 -16.04 16.71
N ASP A 240 -2.94 -15.01 17.01
CA ASP A 240 -1.51 -14.98 16.68
C ASP A 240 -0.72 -15.97 17.57
N GLU A 241 -1.28 -16.39 18.71
CA GLU A 241 -0.84 -17.59 19.45
C GLU A 241 -1.19 -18.90 18.70
N MET A 242 -2.18 -18.89 17.81
CA MET A 242 -2.63 -20.06 17.03
C MET A 242 -2.28 -19.90 15.54
N GLN A 243 -1.03 -20.18 15.19
CA GLN A 243 -0.52 -20.12 13.81
C GLN A 243 -1.43 -20.83 12.79
N ALA A 244 -1.44 -20.26 11.57
CA ALA A 244 -2.28 -20.55 10.39
C ALA A 244 -2.32 -22.02 9.86
N LEU A 245 -1.76 -22.99 10.56
CA LEU A 245 -1.97 -24.42 10.34
C LEU A 245 -3.26 -24.94 10.99
N ASP A 246 -3.88 -24.19 11.90
CA ASP A 246 -5.06 -24.67 12.65
C ASP A 246 -6.41 -24.45 11.96
N TRP A 247 -6.55 -23.59 10.94
CA TRP A 247 -7.90 -23.32 10.38
C TRP A 247 -8.46 -24.51 9.59
N ALA A 248 -7.63 -25.23 8.85
CA ALA A 248 -8.06 -26.44 8.16
C ALA A 248 -8.39 -27.56 9.16
N VAL A 249 -7.58 -27.67 10.23
CA VAL A 249 -7.75 -28.66 11.30
C VAL A 249 -8.98 -28.35 12.15
N ALA A 250 -9.19 -27.11 12.55
CA ALA A 250 -10.37 -26.66 13.30
C ALA A 250 -11.64 -26.80 12.48
N LEU A 251 -11.58 -26.52 11.16
CA LEU A 251 -12.70 -26.74 10.26
C LEU A 251 -13.03 -28.24 10.13
N GLN A 252 -12.01 -29.09 10.06
CA GLN A 252 -12.17 -30.55 10.05
C GLN A 252 -12.77 -31.07 11.36
N GLN A 253 -12.25 -30.62 12.51
CA GLN A 253 -12.77 -30.96 13.84
C GLN A 253 -14.21 -30.48 14.05
N LEU A 254 -14.54 -29.27 13.56
CA LEU A 254 -15.92 -28.76 13.60
C LEU A 254 -16.86 -29.66 12.79
N LEU A 255 -16.43 -30.14 11.62
CA LEU A 255 -17.21 -31.04 10.77
C LEU A 255 -17.39 -32.42 11.43
N GLU A 256 -16.36 -32.93 12.12
CA GLU A 256 -16.43 -34.17 12.92
C GLU A 256 -17.44 -34.03 14.07
N LEU A 257 -17.36 -32.94 14.85
CA LEU A 257 -18.32 -32.65 15.92
C LEU A 257 -19.76 -32.52 15.40
N PHE A 258 -19.93 -31.93 14.22
CA PHE A 258 -21.24 -31.87 13.56
C PHE A 258 -21.77 -33.26 13.18
N HIS A 259 -20.89 -34.18 12.72
CA HIS A 259 -21.28 -35.56 12.44
C HIS A 259 -21.70 -36.31 13.71
N ASP A 260 -20.92 -36.20 14.77
CA ASP A 260 -21.22 -36.82 16.06
C ASP A 260 -22.53 -36.29 16.68
N ALA A 261 -22.81 -35.01 16.49
CA ALA A 261 -24.08 -34.41 16.90
C ALA A 261 -25.25 -34.90 16.04
N LEU A 262 -25.03 -35.09 14.73
CA LEU A 262 -26.05 -35.59 13.80
C LEU A 262 -26.47 -37.03 14.11
N ASP A 263 -25.56 -37.86 14.60
CA ASP A 263 -25.86 -39.25 15.00
C ASP A 263 -26.68 -39.34 16.29
N LYS A 264 -26.76 -38.26 17.06
CA LYS A 264 -27.58 -38.14 18.28
C LYS A 264 -28.98 -37.56 18.02
N ILE A 265 -29.29 -37.18 16.78
CA ILE A 265 -30.55 -36.52 16.39
C ILE A 265 -31.44 -37.48 15.57
N GLY A 266 -32.76 -37.33 15.67
CA GLY A 266 -33.72 -38.14 14.92
C GLY A 266 -33.55 -38.07 13.39
N LYS A 267 -33.74 -39.22 12.71
CA LYS A 267 -33.49 -39.46 11.26
C LYS A 267 -34.11 -38.45 10.28
N ARG A 268 -35.16 -37.72 10.68
CA ARG A 268 -35.81 -36.70 9.85
C ARG A 268 -35.04 -35.37 9.85
N ALA A 269 -34.58 -34.93 11.03
CA ALA A 269 -33.76 -33.73 11.17
C ALA A 269 -32.34 -33.95 10.63
N GLN A 270 -31.78 -35.15 10.83
CA GLN A 270 -30.48 -35.53 10.26
C GLN A 270 -30.44 -35.38 8.73
N ARG A 271 -31.49 -35.84 8.03
CA ARG A 271 -31.59 -35.71 6.56
C ARG A 271 -31.70 -34.26 6.10
N LEU A 272 -32.47 -33.44 6.80
CA LEU A 272 -32.63 -32.02 6.48
C LEU A 272 -31.28 -31.28 6.62
N ILE A 273 -30.58 -31.50 7.72
CA ILE A 273 -29.30 -30.85 8.00
C ILE A 273 -28.22 -31.32 7.02
N LYS A 274 -28.14 -32.63 6.73
CA LYS A 274 -27.21 -33.15 5.71
C LYS A 274 -27.46 -32.52 4.34
N SER A 275 -28.72 -32.38 3.92
CA SER A 275 -29.08 -31.72 2.65
C SER A 275 -28.64 -30.25 2.61
N GLN A 276 -28.86 -29.49 3.68
CA GLN A 276 -28.44 -28.08 3.75
C GLN A 276 -26.92 -27.93 3.78
N LEU A 277 -26.22 -28.82 4.50
CA LEU A 277 -24.76 -28.83 4.55
C LEU A 277 -24.16 -29.09 3.16
N SER A 278 -24.70 -30.06 2.42
CA SER A 278 -24.26 -30.34 1.05
C SER A 278 -24.50 -29.16 0.11
N HIS A 279 -25.65 -28.47 0.23
CA HIS A 279 -25.91 -27.24 -0.55
C HIS A 279 -24.95 -26.12 -0.22
N TRP A 280 -24.63 -25.93 1.06
CA TRP A 280 -23.66 -24.92 1.50
C TRP A 280 -22.25 -25.24 0.98
N ILE A 281 -21.79 -26.49 1.10
CA ILE A 281 -20.50 -26.95 0.57
C ILE A 281 -20.43 -26.74 -0.95
N ALA A 282 -21.51 -27.04 -1.68
CA ALA A 282 -21.57 -26.81 -3.12
C ALA A 282 -21.39 -25.33 -3.50
N GLY A 283 -21.83 -24.40 -2.65
CA GLY A 283 -21.65 -22.95 -2.82
C GLY A 283 -20.24 -22.42 -2.52
N LEU A 284 -19.34 -23.23 -1.94
CA LEU A 284 -18.00 -22.78 -1.56
C LEU A 284 -17.04 -22.65 -2.77
N PRO A 285 -16.09 -21.70 -2.73
CA PRO A 285 -15.00 -21.61 -3.70
C PRO A 285 -14.14 -22.88 -3.79
N THR A 286 -13.65 -23.20 -5.00
CA THR A 286 -12.91 -24.44 -5.29
C THR A 286 -11.66 -24.64 -4.42
N TYR A 287 -10.97 -23.56 -4.04
CA TYR A 287 -9.78 -23.66 -3.19
C TYR A 287 -10.11 -24.05 -1.74
N ILE A 288 -11.34 -23.81 -1.25
CA ILE A 288 -11.78 -24.24 0.09
C ILE A 288 -12.20 -25.71 0.07
N LYS A 289 -12.89 -26.13 -1.00
CA LYS A 289 -13.32 -27.52 -1.21
C LYS A 289 -12.15 -28.51 -1.22
N ALA A 290 -10.97 -28.08 -1.65
CA ALA A 290 -9.75 -28.90 -1.67
C ALA A 290 -9.30 -29.35 -0.27
N TYR A 291 -9.75 -28.66 0.79
CA TYR A 291 -9.45 -28.99 2.18
C TYR A 291 -10.56 -29.82 2.86
N MET A 292 -11.60 -30.23 2.12
CA MET A 292 -12.73 -31.01 2.63
C MET A 292 -12.93 -32.32 1.83
N PRO A 293 -11.95 -33.24 1.80
CA PRO A 293 -11.99 -34.40 0.91
C PRO A 293 -13.16 -35.36 1.18
N ASP A 294 -13.61 -35.49 2.44
CA ASP A 294 -14.52 -36.59 2.85
C ASP A 294 -16.02 -36.22 2.90
N LEU A 295 -16.41 -35.02 2.45
CA LEU A 295 -17.82 -34.60 2.47
C LEU A 295 -18.55 -34.81 1.14
N ARG A 296 -17.90 -35.45 0.15
CA ARG A 296 -18.61 -36.03 -0.98
C ARG A 296 -19.31 -37.28 -0.47
N CYS A 297 -20.50 -37.12 0.10
CA CYS A 297 -21.42 -38.24 0.20
C CYS A 297 -21.69 -38.70 -1.24
N GLU A 298 -21.05 -39.80 -1.64
CA GLU A 298 -21.50 -40.60 -2.77
C GLU A 298 -22.97 -40.94 -2.52
N SER A 299 -23.80 -40.68 -3.53
CA SER A 299 -25.19 -41.10 -3.61
C SER A 299 -25.29 -42.62 -3.69
#